data_AF-A0A7Y9FIF9-F1
#
_entry.id   AF-A0A7Y9FIF9-F1
#
_cell.length_a   1.000
_cell.length_b   1.000
_cell.length_c   1.000
_cell.angle_alpha   90.00
_cell.angle_beta   90.00
_cell.angle_gamma   90.00
#
_symmetry.space_group_name_H-M   'P 1'
#
loop_
_entity.id
_entity.type
_entity.pdbx_description
1 polymer ?
#
loop_
_entity_poly.entity_id
_entity_poly.type
_entity_poly.pdbx_seq_one_letter_code
_entity_poly.pdbx_strand_id
1 'polypeptide(L)'
;MSAPATRARDLVADAIRDALARRAVIRSAFEDYLEARLAAAEADCRSAGLLNARGRAAGIDPRSLFYGPAVRVAAYASPELRDWFAQNGRLTYAEFETAHREDL
;
A
#
# COMPACT_ATOMS: atom_id res chain seq x y z
N MET A 1 -32.54 -25.08 -26.82
CA MET A 1 -31.10 -25.24 -27.15
C MET A 1 -30.42 -23.91 -26.89
N SER A 2 -29.80 -23.72 -25.72
CA SER A 2 -29.02 -22.49 -25.43
C SER A 2 -27.67 -22.58 -26.13
N ALA A 3 -27.31 -21.54 -26.88
CA ALA A 3 -26.18 -21.54 -27.80
C ALA A 3 -24.82 -21.50 -27.07
N PRO A 4 -23.76 -22.10 -27.64
CA PRO A 4 -22.40 -22.15 -27.06
C PRO A 4 -21.78 -20.77 -26.75
N ALA A 5 -22.23 -19.71 -27.44
CA ALA A 5 -21.75 -18.34 -27.24
C ALA A 5 -22.13 -17.76 -25.86
N THR A 6 -23.29 -18.14 -25.30
CA THR A 6 -23.73 -17.67 -23.97
C THR A 6 -22.81 -18.22 -22.87
N ARG A 7 -22.45 -19.51 -22.98
CA ARG A 7 -21.56 -20.17 -22.02
C ARG A 7 -20.16 -19.55 -21.98
N ALA A 8 -19.59 -19.20 -23.14
CA ALA A 8 -18.27 -18.56 -23.19
C ALA A 8 -18.28 -17.16 -22.54
N ARG A 9 -19.35 -16.39 -22.76
CA ARG A 9 -19.53 -15.07 -22.11
C ARG A 9 -19.65 -15.19 -20.59
N ASP A 10 -20.40 -16.16 -20.10
CA ASP A 10 -20.61 -16.37 -18.67
C ASP A 10 -19.30 -16.74 -17.96
N LEU A 11 -18.50 -17.64 -18.56
CA LEU A 11 -17.17 -18.02 -18.04
C LEU A 11 -16.21 -16.83 -17.95
N VAL A 12 -16.21 -15.95 -18.96
CA VAL A 12 -15.40 -14.72 -18.92
C VAL A 12 -15.90 -13.78 -17.81
N ALA A 13 -17.21 -13.66 -17.64
CA ALA A 13 -17.78 -12.82 -16.59
C ALA A 13 -17.45 -13.35 -15.18
N ASP A 14 -17.47 -14.68 -14.97
CA ASP A 14 -17.04 -15.33 -13.74
C ASP A 14 -15.55 -15.07 -13.46
N ALA A 15 -14.68 -15.30 -14.45
CA ALA A 15 -13.24 -15.07 -14.30
C ALA A 15 -12.92 -13.60 -13.96
N ILE A 16 -13.64 -12.64 -14.55
CA ILE A 16 -13.50 -11.21 -14.23
C ILE A 16 -13.95 -10.95 -12.78
N ARG A 17 -15.08 -11.51 -12.36
CA ARG A 17 -15.57 -11.34 -10.97
C ARG A 17 -14.57 -11.88 -9.96
N ASP A 18 -14.05 -13.07 -10.18
CA ASP A 18 -13.07 -13.71 -9.30
C ASP A 18 -11.77 -12.88 -9.23
N ALA A 19 -11.28 -12.39 -10.36
CA ALA A 19 -10.09 -11.54 -10.41
C ALA A 19 -10.30 -10.22 -9.64
N LEU A 20 -11.47 -9.59 -9.77
CA LEU A 20 -11.81 -8.38 -9.03
C LEU A 20 -11.94 -8.64 -7.52
N ALA A 21 -12.54 -9.75 -7.13
CA ALA A 21 -12.68 -10.14 -5.74
C ALA A 21 -11.31 -10.37 -5.07
N ARG A 22 -10.40 -11.11 -5.72
CA ARG A 22 -9.03 -11.31 -5.23
C ARG A 22 -8.28 -9.99 -5.08
N ARG A 23 -8.38 -9.11 -6.08
CA ARG A 23 -7.73 -7.79 -6.01
C ARG A 23 -8.28 -6.93 -4.88
N ALA A 24 -9.58 -7.02 -4.58
CA ALA A 24 -10.19 -6.32 -3.45
C ALA A 24 -9.64 -6.83 -2.11
N VAL A 25 -9.45 -8.14 -1.95
CA VAL A 25 -8.83 -8.74 -0.77
C VAL A 25 -7.39 -8.25 -0.59
N ILE A 26 -6.57 -8.32 -1.64
CA ILE A 26 -5.18 -7.83 -1.61
C ILE A 26 -5.12 -6.34 -1.27
N ARG A 27 -6.06 -5.55 -1.83
CA ARG A 27 -6.16 -4.11 -1.51
C ARG A 27 -6.45 -3.89 -0.03
N SER A 28 -7.40 -4.62 0.55
CA SER A 28 -7.70 -4.53 1.98
C SER A 28 -6.48 -4.89 2.82
N ALA A 29 -5.82 -6.00 2.51
CA ALA A 29 -4.61 -6.43 3.22
C ALA A 29 -3.48 -5.40 3.12
N PHE A 30 -3.37 -4.69 2.00
CA PHE A 30 -2.39 -3.60 1.86
C PHE A 30 -2.71 -2.40 2.76
N GLU A 31 -3.99 -2.05 2.93
CA GLU A 31 -4.36 -1.00 3.90
C GLU A 31 -4.00 -1.41 5.32
N ASP A 32 -4.30 -2.66 5.72
CA ASP A 32 -3.92 -3.18 7.05
C ASP A 32 -2.41 -3.16 7.25
N TYR A 33 -1.63 -3.52 6.21
CA TYR A 33 -0.18 -3.39 6.21
C TYR A 33 0.27 -1.94 6.42
N LEU A 34 -0.34 -0.97 5.73
CA LEU A 34 -0.01 0.44 5.89
C LEU A 34 -0.32 0.95 7.30
N GLU A 35 -1.45 0.56 7.89
CA GLU A 35 -1.80 0.93 9.27
C GLU A 35 -0.78 0.40 10.26
N ALA A 36 -0.44 -0.89 10.17
CA ALA A 36 0.53 -1.51 11.08
C ALA A 36 1.91 -0.84 10.99
N ARG A 37 2.31 -0.48 9.77
CA ARG A 37 3.59 0.19 9.50
C ARG A 37 3.61 1.63 9.99
N LEU A 38 2.51 2.36 9.82
CA LEU A 38 2.37 3.71 10.34
C LEU A 38 2.46 3.71 11.87
N ALA A 39 1.70 2.83 12.53
CA ALA A 39 1.69 2.72 13.98
C ALA A 39 3.09 2.35 14.55
N ALA A 40 3.80 1.43 13.89
CA ALA A 40 5.18 1.09 14.27
C ALA A 40 6.12 2.29 14.14
N ALA A 41 6.06 3.01 13.02
CA ALA A 41 6.88 4.19 12.81
C ALA A 41 6.55 5.33 13.80
N GLU A 42 5.28 5.52 14.17
CA GLU A 42 4.86 6.49 15.19
C GLU A 42 5.40 6.14 16.57
N ALA A 43 5.45 4.83 16.89
CA ALA A 43 6.04 4.34 18.14
C ALA A 43 7.56 4.52 18.18
N ASP A 44 8.26 4.42 17.05
CA ASP A 44 9.72 4.50 16.98
C ASP A 44 10.25 5.93 16.79
N CYS A 45 9.57 6.75 15.97
CA CYS A 45 10.00 8.10 15.59
C CYS A 45 9.47 9.19 16.55
N ARG A 46 9.66 8.96 17.87
CA ARG A 46 9.04 9.81 18.90
C ARG A 46 9.68 11.19 19.06
N SER A 47 10.96 11.37 18.71
CA SER A 47 11.65 12.62 19.04
C SER A 47 11.33 13.74 18.04
N ALA A 48 11.30 13.41 16.74
CA ALA A 48 11.07 14.38 15.68
C ALA A 48 9.66 14.29 15.07
N GLY A 49 8.92 13.24 15.40
CA GLY A 49 7.71 12.83 14.69
C GLY A 49 8.03 12.32 13.28
N LEU A 50 7.00 12.08 12.48
CA LEU A 50 7.14 11.50 11.13
C LEU A 50 7.57 12.51 10.05
N LEU A 51 7.26 13.79 10.24
CA LEU A 51 7.49 14.83 9.25
C LEU A 51 8.64 15.74 9.66
N ASN A 52 9.42 16.21 8.68
CA ASN A 52 10.33 17.33 8.89
C ASN A 52 9.57 18.67 8.91
N ALA A 53 10.28 19.78 9.18
CA ALA A 53 9.68 21.11 9.25
C ALA A 53 8.95 21.51 7.96
N ARG A 54 9.50 21.16 6.78
CA ARG A 54 8.86 21.42 5.48
C ARG A 54 7.57 20.63 5.31
N GLY A 55 7.56 19.35 5.69
CA GLY A 55 6.38 18.49 5.63
C GLY A 55 5.25 19.00 6.52
N ARG A 56 5.57 19.44 7.74
CA ARG A 56 4.61 20.05 8.67
C ARG A 56 4.04 21.36 8.11
N ALA A 57 4.90 22.26 7.63
CA ALA A 57 4.47 23.53 7.04
C ALA A 57 3.60 23.34 5.79
N ALA A 58 3.83 22.28 5.02
CA ALA A 58 3.05 21.95 3.83
C ALA A 58 1.78 21.13 4.13
N GLY A 59 1.47 20.81 5.39
CA GLY A 59 0.28 20.03 5.76
C GLY A 59 0.27 18.62 5.17
N ILE A 60 1.44 18.00 5.00
CA ILE A 60 1.54 16.66 4.43
C ILE A 60 0.92 15.65 5.41
N ASP A 61 0.03 14.80 4.90
CA ASP A 61 -0.38 13.59 5.62
C ASP A 61 0.81 12.61 5.73
N PRO A 62 1.30 12.26 6.94
CA PRO A 62 2.38 11.30 7.12
C PRO A 62 2.12 9.94 6.49
N ARG A 63 0.87 9.46 6.48
CA ARG A 63 0.50 8.18 5.87
C ARG A 63 0.87 8.15 4.38
N SER A 64 0.78 9.29 3.70
CA SER A 64 1.16 9.43 2.29
C SER A 64 2.63 9.11 1.99
N LEU A 65 3.50 9.09 3.00
CA LEU A 65 4.91 8.72 2.85
C LEU A 65 5.12 7.20 2.76
N PHE A 66 4.16 6.39 3.21
CA PHE A 66 4.25 4.94 3.20
C PHE A 66 3.86 4.37 1.83
N TYR A 67 2.83 4.91 1.19
CA TYR A 67 2.34 4.45 -0.12
C TYR A 67 2.71 5.36 -1.31
N GLY A 68 3.17 6.59 -1.06
CA GLY A 68 3.50 7.55 -2.11
C GLY A 68 4.86 7.35 -2.77
N PRO A 69 5.24 8.22 -3.72
CA PRO A 69 6.56 8.20 -4.35
C PRO A 69 7.71 8.41 -3.34
N ALA A 70 8.83 7.71 -3.54
CA ALA A 70 10.01 7.81 -2.67
C ALA A 70 10.57 9.24 -2.55
N VAL A 71 10.43 10.06 -3.60
CA VAL A 71 10.83 11.47 -3.58
C VAL A 71 10.12 12.28 -2.49
N ARG A 72 8.89 11.90 -2.10
CA ARG A 72 8.16 12.54 -0.99
C ARG A 72 8.81 12.24 0.36
N VAL A 73 9.35 11.04 0.55
CA VAL A 73 10.11 10.68 1.76
C VAL A 73 11.36 11.57 1.86
N ALA A 74 12.10 11.68 0.75
CA ALA A 74 13.27 12.56 0.66
C ALA A 74 12.92 14.04 0.92
N ALA A 75 11.75 14.50 0.49
CA ALA A 75 11.32 15.89 0.68
C ALA A 75 10.77 16.17 2.09
N TYR A 76 10.00 15.25 2.68
CA TYR A 76 9.09 15.56 3.79
C TYR A 76 9.24 14.68 5.03
N ALA A 77 9.87 13.50 4.94
CA ALA A 77 10.09 12.65 6.11
C ALA A 77 11.10 13.31 7.06
N SER A 78 10.90 13.10 8.37
CA SER A 78 11.90 13.40 9.40
C SER A 78 13.16 12.54 9.21
N PRO A 79 14.31 12.91 9.80
CA PRO A 79 15.50 12.05 9.81
C PRO A 79 15.20 10.66 10.37
N GLU A 80 14.51 10.57 11.51
CA GLU A 80 14.14 9.30 12.13
C GLU A 80 13.29 8.42 11.20
N LEU A 81 12.30 8.98 10.52
CA LEU A 81 11.47 8.20 9.60
C LEU A 81 12.26 7.72 8.37
N ARG A 82 13.26 8.50 7.91
CA ARG A 82 14.15 8.04 6.82
C ARG A 82 14.99 6.86 7.25
N ASP A 83 15.57 6.94 8.45
CA ASP A 83 16.36 5.86 9.02
C ASP A 83 15.49 4.62 9.28
N TRP A 84 14.26 4.83 9.75
CA TRP A 84 13.28 3.76 9.94
C TRP A 84 12.95 3.04 8.63
N PHE A 85 12.72 3.79 7.53
CA PHE A 85 12.52 3.18 6.21
C PHE A 85 13.77 2.46 5.68
N ALA A 86 14.97 2.96 5.98
CA ALA A 86 16.21 2.29 5.59
C ALA A 86 16.38 0.94 6.31
N GLN A 87 15.94 0.84 7.56
CA GLN A 87 16.03 -0.38 8.38
C GLN A 87 14.90 -1.37 8.11
N ASN A 88 13.67 -0.87 7.92
CA ASN A 88 12.46 -1.70 7.83
C ASN A 88 11.96 -1.87 6.39
N GLY A 89 12.65 -1.32 5.40
CA GLY A 89 12.21 -1.29 4.00
C GLY A 89 10.97 -0.42 3.78
N ARG A 90 10.41 -0.43 2.57
CA ARG A 90 9.12 0.19 2.22
C ARG A 90 8.54 -0.47 0.98
N LEU A 91 7.54 -1.34 1.15
CA LEU A 91 6.89 -2.02 0.04
C LEU A 91 5.91 -1.08 -0.67
N THR A 92 6.01 -1.02 -2.00
CA THR A 92 4.98 -0.45 -2.86
C THR A 92 3.78 -1.39 -2.97
N TYR A 93 2.62 -0.88 -3.41
CA TYR A 93 1.46 -1.74 -3.67
C TYR A 93 1.77 -2.84 -4.69
N ALA A 94 2.56 -2.56 -5.73
CA ALA A 94 2.89 -3.53 -6.76
C ALA A 94 3.77 -4.68 -6.22
N GLU A 95 4.74 -4.36 -5.37
CA GLU A 95 5.55 -5.36 -4.68
C GLU A 95 4.71 -6.16 -3.68
N PHE A 96 3.84 -5.50 -2.93
CA PHE A 96 2.91 -6.15 -2.00
C PHE A 96 1.94 -7.09 -2.75
N GLU A 97 1.30 -6.62 -3.82
CA GLU A 97 0.38 -7.42 -4.65
C GLU A 97 1.10 -8.61 -5.29
N THR A 98 2.35 -8.46 -5.69
CA THR A 98 3.14 -9.57 -6.22
C THR A 98 3.47 -10.60 -5.15
N ALA A 99 3.84 -10.16 -3.94
CA ALA A 99 4.14 -11.04 -2.81
C ALA A 99 2.91 -11.82 -2.32
N HIS A 100 1.73 -11.20 -2.32
CA HIS A 100 0.49 -11.80 -1.78
C HIS A 100 -0.42 -12.40 -2.87
N ARG A 101 0.07 -12.51 -4.12
CA ARG A 101 -0.69 -13.15 -5.20
C ARG A 101 -0.82 -14.66 -5.00
N GLU A 102 0.15 -15.28 -4.35
CA GLU A 102 0.20 -16.74 -4.14
C GLU A 102 -0.44 -17.19 -2.83
N ASP A 103 -0.77 -16.26 -1.94
CA ASP A 103 -1.38 -16.51 -0.63
C ASP A 103 -2.94 -16.60 -0.69
N LEU A 104 -3.53 -16.50 -1.88
CA LEU A 104 -4.97 -16.54 -2.17
C LEU A 104 -5.32 -17.56 -3.26
#